data_AF-A0A7W9J7E9-F1
#
_entry.id   AF-A0A7W9J7E9-F1
#
_cell.length_a   1.000
_cell.length_b   1.000
_cell.length_c   1.000
_cell.angle_alpha   90.00
_cell.angle_beta   90.00
_cell.angle_gamma   90.00
#
_symmetry.space_group_name_H-M   'P 1'
#
loop_
_entity.id
_entity.type
_entity.pdbx_description
1 polymer ?
#
loop_
_entity_poly.entity_id
_entity_poly.type
_entity_poly.pdbx_seq_one_letter_code
_entity_poly.pdbx_strand_id
1 'polypeptide(L)'
;MDPDGRLLARDEPVYREFVRLYQLARGLRRTSVDRWNGELLVSPVGHLGGFSPITGRIRLAGDSVLRHLDPASTTTTRYERAEALATVLHEATHAGMETDAPHEPNAVRSRVSTAAMEGLAEVRTIADFEVYAAVAGYPGLVIGRPQYAGAFAAMDHLVNQVTGPALDRQALIADAVRGPGAMHFDQLANAAVQNRLAEVVPPRAEDQLRVRAALIETMAHPLWPTLLGDRPPEAGTMVANEIRQHLNQKIDEIRHHYRSHSTRVFPADVPNPDALQIAESNRSAALSAAEAVDREEPVRGTRLPSAGAGASSQLRFLDGLAPAAGAARRRPSLGQGARPQGGSATPTPQRRAEGRWD
;
A
#
# COMPACT_ATOMS: atom_id res chain seq x y z
N MET A 1 23.98 -21.45 -15.26
CA MET A 1 23.91 -20.07 -14.76
C MET A 1 22.90 -20.07 -13.63
N ASP A 2 23.18 -19.34 -12.56
CA ASP A 2 22.20 -19.12 -11.49
C ASP A 2 21.01 -18.34 -12.08
N PRO A 3 19.78 -18.89 -12.10
CA PRO A 3 18.62 -18.17 -12.61
C PRO A 3 18.35 -16.87 -11.84
N ASP A 4 18.92 -16.71 -10.64
CA ASP A 4 18.73 -15.53 -9.80
C ASP A 4 19.67 -14.37 -10.13
N GLY A 5 20.70 -14.60 -10.96
CA GLY A 5 21.68 -13.59 -11.34
C GLY A 5 22.94 -13.56 -10.46
N ARG A 6 23.84 -12.61 -10.73
CA ARG A 6 25.12 -12.47 -9.99
C ARG A 6 24.95 -11.48 -8.85
N LEU A 7 25.31 -11.85 -7.62
CA LEU A 7 25.38 -10.91 -6.49
C LEU A 7 26.47 -9.85 -6.74
N LEU A 8 26.14 -8.57 -6.57
CA LEU A 8 27.10 -7.46 -6.60
C LEU A 8 27.82 -7.34 -5.27
N ALA A 9 29.14 -7.20 -5.31
CA ALA A 9 29.92 -6.98 -4.09
C ALA A 9 29.68 -5.57 -3.54
N ARG A 10 29.64 -5.44 -2.21
CA ARG A 10 29.24 -4.20 -1.53
C ARG A 10 30.21 -3.03 -1.73
N ASP A 11 31.45 -3.35 -2.08
CA ASP A 11 32.50 -2.41 -2.39
C ASP A 11 32.52 -1.96 -3.85
N GLU A 12 31.76 -2.62 -4.75
CA GLU A 12 31.60 -2.16 -6.13
C GLU A 12 30.94 -0.76 -6.15
N PRO A 13 31.46 0.21 -6.93
CA PRO A 13 30.91 1.56 -7.00
C PRO A 13 29.41 1.61 -7.34
N VAL A 14 28.97 0.74 -8.26
CA VAL A 14 27.57 0.65 -8.67
C VAL A 14 26.64 0.21 -7.53
N TYR A 15 27.11 -0.69 -6.66
CA TYR A 15 26.34 -1.11 -5.48
C TYR A 15 26.18 0.06 -4.50
N ARG A 16 27.25 0.81 -4.25
CA ARG A 16 27.20 1.99 -3.35
C ARG A 16 26.28 3.08 -3.88
N GLU A 17 26.30 3.31 -5.19
CA GLU A 17 25.39 4.26 -5.83
C GLU A 17 23.93 3.78 -5.75
N PHE A 18 23.66 2.50 -6.00
CA PHE A 18 22.34 1.93 -5.78
C PHE A 18 21.86 2.13 -4.33
N VAL A 19 22.69 1.82 -3.33
CA VAL A 19 22.35 2.01 -1.91
C VAL A 19 22.00 3.47 -1.63
N ARG A 20 22.80 4.43 -2.13
CA ARG A 20 22.53 5.86 -1.96
C ARG A 20 21.18 6.25 -2.56
N LEU A 21 20.92 5.83 -3.79
CA LEU A 21 19.68 6.10 -4.52
C LEU A 21 18.46 5.47 -3.82
N TYR A 22 18.58 4.21 -3.39
CA TYR A 22 17.57 3.52 -2.60
C TYR A 22 17.22 4.28 -1.31
N GLN A 23 18.23 4.72 -0.56
CA GLN A 23 18.03 5.50 0.67
C GLN A 23 17.33 6.85 0.41
N LEU A 24 17.64 7.51 -0.71
CA LEU A 24 16.93 8.72 -1.12
C LEU A 24 15.46 8.44 -1.46
N ALA A 25 15.18 7.36 -2.20
CA ALA A 25 13.81 6.96 -2.54
C ALA A 25 12.98 6.66 -1.28
N ARG A 26 13.59 6.00 -0.29
CA ARG A 26 13.00 5.74 1.04
C ARG A 26 12.78 7.03 1.83
N GLY A 27 13.70 7.99 1.72
CA GLY A 27 13.63 9.29 2.38
C GLY A 27 12.48 10.15 1.83
N LEU A 28 12.20 10.05 0.53
CA LEU A 28 11.15 10.84 -0.15
C LEU A 28 9.75 10.46 0.32
N ARG A 29 9.47 9.16 0.48
CA ARG A 29 8.22 8.66 1.09
C ARG A 29 8.54 7.58 2.10
N ARG A 30 8.46 7.94 3.38
CA ARG A 30 8.63 6.96 4.47
C ARG A 30 7.48 5.96 4.47
N THR A 31 7.81 4.69 4.41
CA THR A 31 6.86 3.59 4.66
C THR A 31 7.15 2.93 6.01
N SER A 32 6.21 2.11 6.48
CA SER A 32 6.29 1.43 7.79
C SER A 32 7.32 0.29 7.81
N VAL A 33 7.61 -0.32 6.67
CA VAL A 33 8.51 -1.47 6.53
C VAL A 33 9.63 -1.18 5.54
N ASP A 34 10.76 -1.84 5.71
CA ASP A 34 11.82 -1.94 4.71
C ASP A 34 12.17 -3.41 4.57
N ARG A 35 11.82 -3.98 3.42
CA ARG A 35 12.00 -5.40 3.15
C ARG A 35 13.23 -5.70 2.31
N TRP A 36 14.02 -4.69 1.92
CA TRP A 36 15.25 -4.96 1.22
C TRP A 36 16.29 -5.54 2.18
N ASN A 37 16.82 -6.74 1.86
CA ASN A 37 17.79 -7.44 2.70
C ASN A 37 19.25 -6.95 2.49
N GLY A 38 19.45 -5.95 1.63
CA GLY A 38 20.76 -5.42 1.26
C GLY A 38 21.45 -6.19 0.13
N GLU A 39 20.86 -7.24 -0.43
CA GLU A 39 21.42 -7.96 -1.57
C GLU A 39 20.88 -7.35 -2.88
N LEU A 40 21.81 -7.02 -3.77
CA LEU A 40 21.55 -6.52 -5.12
C LEU A 40 22.15 -7.50 -6.12
N LEU A 41 21.32 -8.04 -7.00
CA LEU A 41 21.75 -8.98 -8.03
C LEU A 41 21.67 -8.35 -9.43
N VAL A 42 22.62 -8.73 -10.27
CA VAL A 42 22.60 -8.45 -11.71
C VAL A 42 21.70 -9.48 -12.38
N SER A 43 20.55 -9.04 -12.88
CA SER A 43 19.63 -9.87 -13.65
C SER A 43 20.17 -10.08 -15.07
N PRO A 44 20.26 -11.32 -15.57
CA PRO A 44 20.50 -11.61 -16.98
C PRO A 44 19.21 -11.56 -17.83
N VAL A 45 18.04 -11.41 -17.18
CA VAL A 45 16.71 -11.51 -17.82
C VAL A 45 16.24 -10.13 -18.27
N GLY A 46 15.47 -10.06 -19.36
CA GLY A 46 15.00 -8.85 -20.03
C GLY A 46 14.04 -7.93 -19.28
N HIS A 47 13.95 -8.04 -17.95
CA HIS A 47 13.24 -7.05 -17.11
C HIS A 47 14.25 -6.08 -16.51
N LEU A 48 13.90 -4.79 -16.45
CA LEU A 48 14.78 -3.73 -15.92
C LEU A 48 15.08 -3.93 -14.43
N GLY A 49 14.08 -4.37 -13.67
CA GLY A 49 14.17 -4.57 -12.22
C GLY A 49 13.24 -5.66 -11.71
N GLY A 50 13.44 -6.06 -10.46
CA GLY A 50 12.46 -6.82 -9.71
C GLY A 50 12.83 -7.03 -8.25
N PHE A 51 11.82 -6.99 -7.39
CA PHE A 51 11.94 -7.24 -5.96
C PHE A 51 11.35 -8.61 -5.59
N SER A 52 12.08 -9.39 -4.79
CA SER A 52 11.60 -10.67 -4.25
C SER A 52 10.98 -10.45 -2.87
N PRO A 53 9.65 -10.58 -2.69
CA PRO A 53 9.02 -10.38 -1.39
C PRO A 53 9.36 -11.48 -0.37
N ILE A 54 9.87 -12.63 -0.83
CA ILE A 54 10.25 -13.76 0.02
C ILE A 54 11.65 -13.54 0.60
N THR A 55 12.62 -13.20 -0.26
CA THR A 55 14.03 -13.09 0.16
C THR A 55 14.44 -11.67 0.52
N GLY A 56 13.67 -10.67 0.10
CA GLY A 56 14.03 -9.25 0.22
C GLY A 56 15.08 -8.80 -0.78
N ARG A 57 15.43 -9.61 -1.78
CA ARG A 57 16.43 -9.27 -2.81
C ARG A 57 15.89 -8.28 -3.83
N ILE A 58 16.73 -7.35 -4.27
CA ILE A 58 16.47 -6.53 -5.47
C ILE A 58 17.37 -7.02 -6.60
N ARG A 59 16.81 -7.12 -7.80
CA ARG A 59 17.54 -7.48 -9.03
C ARG A 59 17.39 -6.37 -10.03
N LEU A 60 18.47 -6.01 -10.72
CA LEU A 60 18.46 -4.98 -11.77
C LEU A 60 19.19 -5.50 -13.01
N ALA A 61 18.71 -5.12 -14.20
CA ALA A 61 19.39 -5.46 -15.45
C ALA A 61 20.78 -4.82 -15.50
N GLY A 62 21.81 -5.63 -15.77
CA GLY A 62 23.20 -5.16 -15.85
C GLY A 62 23.38 -4.05 -16.88
N ASP A 63 22.92 -4.34 -18.10
CA ASP A 63 23.19 -3.52 -19.27
C ASP A 63 22.23 -2.34 -19.43
N SER A 64 20.98 -2.48 -18.97
CA SER A 64 19.92 -1.47 -19.12
C SER A 64 19.68 -0.62 -17.88
N VAL A 65 20.20 -1.01 -16.72
CA VAL A 65 20.03 -0.24 -15.47
C VAL A 65 21.35 0.02 -14.78
N LEU A 66 22.04 -1.03 -14.33
CA LEU A 66 23.22 -0.89 -13.47
C LEU A 66 24.35 -0.09 -14.14
N ARG A 67 24.61 -0.35 -15.42
CA ARG A 67 25.57 0.43 -16.24
C ARG A 67 25.25 1.93 -16.22
N HIS A 68 23.97 2.28 -16.23
CA HIS A 68 23.50 3.66 -16.27
C HIS A 68 23.33 4.30 -14.90
N LEU A 69 23.55 3.56 -13.81
CA LEU A 69 23.69 4.15 -12.48
C LEU A 69 25.11 4.68 -12.23
N ASP A 70 26.13 4.16 -12.91
CA ASP A 70 27.51 4.60 -12.72
C ASP A 70 27.68 6.10 -13.04
N PRO A 71 28.03 6.95 -12.06
CA PRO A 71 28.24 8.39 -12.30
C PRO A 71 29.45 8.67 -13.19
N ALA A 72 30.40 7.73 -13.32
CA ALA A 72 31.56 7.86 -14.19
C ALA A 72 31.26 7.47 -15.65
N SER A 73 30.08 6.89 -15.93
CA SER A 73 29.72 6.49 -17.29
C SER A 73 29.61 7.72 -18.20
N THR A 74 30.45 7.76 -19.24
CA THR A 74 30.47 8.81 -20.26
C THR A 74 29.57 8.51 -21.46
N THR A 75 29.04 7.29 -21.55
CA THR A 75 28.20 6.83 -22.67
C THR A 75 26.71 6.83 -22.34
N THR A 76 26.35 6.99 -21.06
CA THR A 76 24.94 7.03 -20.63
C THR A 76 24.25 8.30 -21.12
N THR A 77 23.21 8.12 -21.93
CA THR A 77 22.31 9.20 -22.33
C THR A 77 21.43 9.66 -21.17
N ARG A 78 20.83 10.85 -21.30
CA ARG A 78 19.86 11.36 -20.30
C ARG A 78 18.64 10.45 -20.14
N TYR A 79 18.19 9.84 -21.25
CA TYR A 79 17.05 8.93 -21.23
C TYR A 79 17.38 7.65 -20.45
N GLU A 80 18.50 6.99 -20.75
CA GLU A 80 18.93 5.78 -20.05
C GLU A 80 19.19 6.02 -18.56
N ARG A 81 19.78 7.18 -18.22
CA ARG A 81 19.93 7.61 -16.82
C ARG A 81 18.57 7.74 -16.13
N ALA A 82 17.60 8.36 -16.80
CA ALA A 82 16.27 8.57 -16.24
C ALA A 82 15.54 7.24 -16.01
N GLU A 83 15.62 6.33 -16.98
CA GLU A 83 15.06 4.97 -16.87
C GLU A 83 15.70 4.20 -15.71
N ALA A 84 17.03 4.21 -15.59
CA ALA A 84 17.71 3.52 -14.50
C ALA A 84 17.33 4.08 -13.11
N LEU A 85 17.23 5.41 -12.97
CA LEU A 85 16.76 6.05 -11.74
C LEU A 85 15.31 5.66 -11.43
N ALA A 86 14.44 5.66 -12.44
CA ALA A 86 13.04 5.29 -12.28
C ALA A 86 12.88 3.84 -11.81
N THR A 87 13.67 2.91 -12.35
CA THR A 87 13.69 1.53 -11.88
C THR A 87 14.12 1.44 -10.41
N VAL A 88 15.13 2.19 -9.97
CA VAL A 88 15.51 2.19 -8.54
C VAL A 88 14.37 2.71 -7.66
N LEU A 89 13.67 3.76 -8.07
CA LEU A 89 12.51 4.30 -7.34
C LEU A 89 11.34 3.31 -7.30
N HIS A 90 11.09 2.60 -8.40
CA HIS A 90 10.08 1.54 -8.50
C HIS A 90 10.37 0.39 -7.54
N GLU A 91 11.59 -0.18 -7.58
CA GLU A 91 11.94 -1.31 -6.71
C GLU A 91 12.01 -0.90 -5.23
N ALA A 92 12.46 0.34 -4.93
CA ALA A 92 12.41 0.89 -3.58
C ALA A 92 10.97 1.05 -3.06
N THR A 93 10.01 1.27 -3.98
CA THR A 93 8.59 1.29 -3.64
C THR A 93 8.11 -0.07 -3.20
N HIS A 94 8.40 -1.12 -3.98
CA HIS A 94 8.03 -2.50 -3.61
C HIS A 94 8.65 -2.95 -2.30
N ALA A 95 9.94 -2.66 -2.09
CA ALA A 95 10.62 -2.98 -0.83
C ALA A 95 9.99 -2.27 0.38
N GLY A 96 9.33 -1.12 0.17
CA GLY A 96 8.66 -0.36 1.19
C GLY A 96 7.19 -0.74 1.48
N MET A 97 6.57 -1.57 0.65
CA MET A 97 5.19 -2.03 0.85
C MET A 97 5.16 -3.34 1.62
N GLU A 98 4.15 -3.58 2.47
CA GLU A 98 3.81 -4.96 2.85
C GLU A 98 3.15 -5.65 1.64
N THR A 99 3.18 -6.98 1.54
CA THR A 99 2.54 -7.68 0.39
C THR A 99 1.18 -8.27 0.70
N ASP A 100 0.99 -8.76 1.92
CA ASP A 100 -0.19 -9.54 2.31
C ASP A 100 -0.88 -8.92 3.52
N ALA A 101 -2.16 -9.23 3.68
CA ALA A 101 -2.99 -8.79 4.79
C ALA A 101 -3.97 -9.92 5.16
N PRO A 102 -3.47 -11.05 5.72
CA PRO A 102 -4.27 -12.27 5.86
C PRO A 102 -5.48 -12.11 6.79
N HIS A 103 -5.45 -11.13 7.68
CA HIS A 103 -6.50 -10.85 8.65
C HIS A 103 -7.46 -9.74 8.22
N GLU A 104 -7.27 -9.16 7.04
CA GLU A 104 -8.14 -8.12 6.52
C GLU A 104 -9.20 -8.74 5.61
N PRO A 105 -10.52 -8.54 5.88
CA PRO A 105 -11.59 -9.15 5.08
C PRO A 105 -11.60 -8.70 3.61
N ASN A 106 -11.14 -7.47 3.36
CA ASN A 106 -11.10 -6.90 2.02
C ASN A 106 -9.76 -7.10 1.29
N ALA A 107 -8.87 -7.94 1.84
CA ALA A 107 -7.61 -8.28 1.18
C ALA A 107 -7.86 -9.11 -0.09
N VAL A 108 -7.39 -8.61 -1.23
CA VAL A 108 -7.37 -9.35 -2.51
C VAL A 108 -6.06 -10.10 -2.61
N ARG A 109 -6.08 -11.41 -2.35
CA ARG A 109 -4.88 -12.26 -2.26
C ARG A 109 -4.65 -13.09 -3.53
N SER A 110 -4.81 -12.47 -4.70
CA SER A 110 -4.69 -13.11 -6.01
C SER A 110 -3.68 -12.38 -6.90
N ARG A 111 -3.40 -12.90 -8.10
CA ARG A 111 -2.51 -12.23 -9.07
C ARG A 111 -3.00 -10.84 -9.50
N VAL A 112 -4.29 -10.54 -9.30
CA VAL A 112 -4.89 -9.24 -9.59
C VAL A 112 -4.30 -8.15 -8.69
N SER A 113 -4.08 -8.43 -7.40
CA SER A 113 -3.45 -7.46 -6.50
C SER A 113 -1.97 -7.28 -6.76
N THR A 114 -1.26 -8.33 -7.19
CA THR A 114 0.13 -8.19 -7.65
C THR A 114 0.22 -7.22 -8.83
N ALA A 115 -0.67 -7.36 -9.83
CA ALA A 115 -0.67 -6.45 -10.97
C ALA A 115 -1.08 -5.01 -10.61
N ALA A 116 -2.02 -4.85 -9.68
CA ALA A 116 -2.36 -3.54 -9.12
C ALA A 116 -1.21 -2.92 -8.32
N MET A 117 -0.42 -3.73 -7.60
CA MET A 117 0.78 -3.29 -6.89
C MET A 117 1.83 -2.74 -7.87
N GLU A 118 2.09 -3.41 -8.99
CA GLU A 118 2.97 -2.89 -10.05
C GLU A 118 2.43 -1.57 -10.63
N GLY A 119 1.14 -1.52 -10.99
CA GLY A 119 0.53 -0.29 -11.51
C GLY A 119 0.60 0.88 -10.53
N LEU A 120 0.44 0.64 -9.22
CA LEU A 120 0.56 1.68 -8.20
C LEU A 120 2.01 2.12 -7.99
N ALA A 121 2.97 1.18 -8.03
CA ALA A 121 4.39 1.50 -7.98
C ALA A 121 4.80 2.39 -9.16
N GLU A 122 4.30 2.12 -10.38
CA GLU A 122 4.50 3.00 -11.54
C GLU A 122 3.89 4.38 -11.36
N VAL A 123 2.63 4.46 -10.89
CA VAL A 123 1.96 5.74 -10.63
C VAL A 123 2.75 6.59 -9.64
N ARG A 124 3.28 5.97 -8.58
CA ARG A 124 4.17 6.64 -7.64
C ARG A 124 5.47 7.06 -8.30
N THR A 125 6.13 6.16 -9.03
CA THR A 125 7.40 6.43 -9.71
C THR A 125 7.27 7.67 -10.58
N ILE A 126 6.25 7.73 -11.44
CA ILE A 126 5.98 8.91 -12.29
C ILE A 126 5.72 10.18 -11.47
N ALA A 127 4.89 10.09 -10.41
CA ALA A 127 4.52 11.25 -9.61
C ALA A 127 5.70 11.84 -8.81
N ASP A 128 6.61 10.99 -8.34
CA ASP A 128 7.72 11.37 -7.46
C ASP A 128 9.05 11.55 -8.24
N PHE A 129 9.13 11.17 -9.54
CA PHE A 129 10.38 11.08 -10.30
C PHE A 129 11.16 12.39 -10.36
N GLU A 130 10.52 13.52 -10.66
CA GLU A 130 11.21 14.80 -10.81
C GLU A 130 11.92 15.22 -9.52
N VAL A 131 11.22 15.12 -8.39
CA VAL A 131 11.77 15.41 -7.07
C VAL A 131 12.89 14.43 -6.73
N TYR A 132 12.67 13.14 -6.99
CA TYR A 132 13.65 12.09 -6.76
C TYR A 132 14.95 12.31 -7.57
N ALA A 133 14.83 12.62 -8.86
CA ALA A 133 15.97 12.89 -9.73
C ALA A 133 16.74 14.14 -9.29
N ALA A 134 16.04 15.20 -8.89
CA ALA A 134 16.66 16.42 -8.37
C ALA A 134 17.47 16.15 -7.08
N VAL A 135 16.89 15.47 -6.09
CA VAL A 135 17.61 15.14 -4.84
C VAL A 135 18.72 14.09 -5.04
N ALA A 136 18.61 13.27 -6.08
CA ALA A 136 19.64 12.31 -6.48
C ALA A 136 20.86 12.97 -7.14
N GLY A 137 20.78 14.27 -7.49
CA GLY A 137 21.85 15.01 -8.17
C GLY A 137 21.71 15.04 -9.70
N TYR A 138 20.54 14.68 -10.23
CA TYR A 138 20.25 14.62 -11.66
C TYR A 138 19.05 15.51 -12.03
N PRO A 139 19.11 16.83 -11.79
CA PRO A 139 17.98 17.72 -12.05
C PRO A 139 17.64 17.79 -13.55
N GLY A 140 16.35 17.96 -13.84
CA GLY A 140 15.84 18.10 -15.21
C GLY A 140 15.86 16.81 -16.04
N LEU A 141 16.10 15.65 -15.43
CA LEU A 141 15.76 14.39 -16.07
C LEU A 141 14.25 14.24 -16.13
N VAL A 142 13.76 13.71 -17.24
CA VAL A 142 12.34 13.43 -17.48
C VAL A 142 12.23 11.96 -17.81
N ILE A 143 11.31 11.27 -17.15
CA ILE A 143 11.02 9.88 -17.47
C ILE A 143 10.23 9.81 -18.78
N GLY A 144 10.62 8.91 -19.68
CA GLY A 144 9.98 8.78 -20.98
C GLY A 144 8.67 8.01 -20.89
N ARG A 145 8.74 6.73 -20.50
CA ARG A 145 7.58 5.83 -20.41
C ARG A 145 7.66 5.00 -19.12
N PRO A 146 6.50 4.66 -18.51
CA PRO A 146 6.45 3.68 -17.42
C PRO A 146 6.99 2.33 -17.88
N GLN A 147 7.61 1.56 -16.97
CA GLN A 147 8.12 0.21 -17.29
C GLN A 147 6.97 -0.76 -17.56
N TYR A 148 5.84 -0.62 -16.86
CA TYR A 148 4.59 -1.34 -17.11
C TYR A 148 3.49 -0.40 -17.62
N ALA A 149 3.63 0.08 -18.86
CA ALA A 149 2.74 1.10 -19.43
C ALA A 149 1.23 0.74 -19.36
N GLY A 150 0.86 -0.50 -19.62
CA GLY A 150 -0.52 -0.99 -19.47
C GLY A 150 -1.03 -0.94 -18.02
N ALA A 151 -0.24 -1.45 -17.06
CA ALA A 151 -0.61 -1.45 -15.65
C ALA A 151 -0.66 -0.02 -15.07
N PHE A 152 0.29 0.84 -15.46
CA PHE A 152 0.30 2.27 -15.14
C PHE A 152 -0.99 2.94 -15.63
N ALA A 153 -1.33 2.81 -16.91
CA ALA A 153 -2.51 3.46 -17.48
C ALA A 153 -3.79 2.99 -16.75
N ALA A 154 -3.94 1.69 -16.51
CA ALA A 154 -5.09 1.17 -15.79
C ALA A 154 -5.20 1.75 -14.36
N MET A 155 -4.08 1.78 -13.63
CA MET A 155 -4.06 2.28 -12.26
C MET A 155 -4.23 3.80 -12.18
N ASP A 156 -3.58 4.59 -13.05
CA ASP A 156 -3.70 6.04 -13.05
C ASP A 156 -5.16 6.47 -13.29
N HIS A 157 -5.83 5.86 -14.27
CA HIS A 157 -7.24 6.10 -14.52
C HIS A 157 -8.12 5.69 -13.32
N LEU A 158 -7.84 4.56 -12.67
CA LEU A 158 -8.59 4.13 -11.50
C LEU A 158 -8.40 5.08 -10.31
N VAL A 159 -7.17 5.53 -10.04
CA VAL A 159 -6.85 6.55 -9.02
C VAL A 159 -7.60 7.84 -9.32
N ASN A 160 -7.56 8.33 -10.56
CA ASN A 160 -8.28 9.54 -10.96
C ASN A 160 -9.81 9.38 -10.79
N GLN A 161 -10.35 8.18 -11.01
CA GLN A 161 -11.78 7.88 -10.91
C GLN A 161 -12.32 7.89 -9.46
N VAL A 162 -11.47 7.59 -8.48
CA VAL A 162 -11.87 7.47 -7.06
C VAL A 162 -11.43 8.64 -6.18
N THR A 163 -10.59 9.54 -6.71
CA THR A 163 -10.10 10.74 -6.00
C THR A 163 -11.11 11.88 -6.08
N GLY A 164 -10.98 12.83 -5.16
CA GLY A 164 -11.90 13.95 -5.03
C GLY A 164 -11.56 14.87 -3.85
N PRO A 165 -12.48 15.76 -3.43
CA PRO A 165 -12.20 16.77 -2.41
C PRO A 165 -11.91 16.21 -1.01
N ALA A 166 -12.43 15.02 -0.65
CA ALA A 166 -12.23 14.43 0.67
C ALA A 166 -10.89 13.67 0.75
N LEU A 167 -10.51 13.01 -0.35
CA LEU A 167 -9.22 12.34 -0.48
C LEU A 167 -8.66 12.59 -1.89
N ASP A 168 -7.67 13.47 -1.97
CA ASP A 168 -7.03 13.84 -3.22
C ASP A 168 -6.07 12.75 -3.72
N ARG A 169 -5.59 12.93 -4.96
CA ARG A 169 -4.69 11.99 -5.64
C ARG A 169 -3.39 11.75 -4.90
N GLN A 170 -2.76 12.79 -4.36
CA GLN A 170 -1.47 12.69 -3.70
C GLN A 170 -1.59 11.98 -2.35
N ALA A 171 -2.62 12.31 -1.58
CA ALA A 171 -2.95 11.67 -0.32
C ALA A 171 -3.26 10.18 -0.54
N LEU A 172 -4.07 9.84 -1.55
CA LEU A 172 -4.40 8.46 -1.87
C LEU A 172 -3.17 7.64 -2.26
N ILE A 173 -2.31 8.14 -3.15
CA ILE A 173 -1.08 7.43 -3.53
C ILE A 173 -0.17 7.23 -2.32
N ALA A 174 0.00 8.28 -1.50
CA ALA A 174 0.84 8.22 -0.30
C ALA A 174 0.31 7.25 0.76
N ASP A 175 -1.01 7.12 0.90
CA ASP A 175 -1.63 6.14 1.80
C ASP A 175 -1.51 4.73 1.24
N ALA A 176 -1.76 4.57 -0.06
CA ALA A 176 -1.75 3.28 -0.70
C ALA A 176 -0.38 2.61 -0.65
N VAL A 177 0.70 3.35 -0.94
CA VAL A 177 2.07 2.82 -0.90
C VAL A 177 2.61 2.51 0.50
N ARG A 178 1.90 2.92 1.56
CA ARG A 178 2.23 2.56 2.95
C ARG A 178 1.53 1.31 3.43
N GLY A 179 0.46 0.89 2.75
CA GLY A 179 -0.31 -0.28 3.11
C GLY A 179 0.20 -1.56 2.44
N PRO A 180 -0.42 -2.71 2.78
CA PRO A 180 -0.16 -3.95 2.09
C PRO A 180 -0.68 -3.94 0.65
N GLY A 181 0.05 -4.55 -0.28
CA GLY A 181 -0.35 -4.72 -1.68
C GLY A 181 -1.73 -5.38 -1.84
N ALA A 182 -2.03 -6.38 -1.00
CA ALA A 182 -3.34 -7.03 -0.96
C ALA A 182 -4.51 -6.07 -0.60
N MET A 183 -4.23 -4.90 0.00
CA MET A 183 -5.21 -3.91 0.42
C MET A 183 -5.39 -2.74 -0.54
N HIS A 184 -4.63 -2.67 -1.64
CA HIS A 184 -4.72 -1.53 -2.57
C HIS A 184 -6.14 -1.30 -3.11
N PHE A 185 -6.88 -2.35 -3.45
CA PHE A 185 -8.28 -2.20 -3.89
C PHE A 185 -9.20 -1.71 -2.78
N ASP A 186 -8.99 -2.12 -1.52
CA ASP A 186 -9.77 -1.61 -0.38
C ASP A 186 -9.50 -0.12 -0.13
N GLN A 187 -8.25 0.33 -0.30
CA GLN A 187 -7.88 1.73 -0.17
C GLN A 187 -8.51 2.58 -1.29
N LEU A 188 -8.51 2.09 -2.54
CA LEU A 188 -9.20 2.72 -3.67
C LEU A 188 -10.73 2.74 -3.46
N ALA A 189 -11.30 1.64 -2.96
CA ALA A 189 -12.72 1.56 -2.61
C ALA A 189 -13.09 2.53 -1.49
N ASN A 190 -12.25 2.66 -0.46
CA ASN A 190 -12.43 3.63 0.62
C ASN A 190 -12.41 5.07 0.08
N ALA A 191 -11.51 5.39 -0.86
CA ALA A 191 -11.49 6.69 -1.52
C ALA A 191 -12.80 6.97 -2.27
N ALA A 192 -13.31 5.97 -3.01
CA ALA A 192 -14.61 6.08 -3.68
C ALA A 192 -15.76 6.29 -2.68
N VAL A 193 -15.73 5.60 -1.54
CA VAL A 193 -16.74 5.80 -0.48
C VAL A 193 -16.70 7.24 0.04
N GLN A 194 -15.52 7.75 0.40
CA GLN A 194 -15.39 9.09 0.95
C GLN A 194 -15.73 10.20 -0.05
N ASN A 195 -15.30 10.06 -1.31
CA ASN A 195 -15.47 11.10 -2.32
C ASN A 195 -16.83 11.05 -3.03
N ARG A 196 -17.49 9.89 -3.08
CA ARG A 196 -18.66 9.68 -3.96
C ARG A 196 -19.89 9.08 -3.30
N LEU A 197 -19.77 8.53 -2.08
CA LEU A 197 -20.86 7.84 -1.39
C LEU A 197 -21.03 8.27 0.07
N ALA A 198 -20.24 9.23 0.57
CA ALA A 198 -20.28 9.66 1.97
C ALA A 198 -21.64 10.24 2.37
N GLU A 199 -22.41 10.73 1.41
CA GLU A 199 -23.75 11.29 1.59
C GLU A 199 -24.85 10.23 1.72
N VAL A 200 -24.60 8.97 1.31
CA VAL A 200 -25.60 7.90 1.31
C VAL A 200 -25.23 6.69 2.17
N VAL A 201 -23.95 6.34 2.28
CA VAL A 201 -23.52 5.13 3.01
C VAL A 201 -23.40 5.47 4.50
N PRO A 202 -24.12 4.76 5.39
CA PRO A 202 -24.01 4.98 6.83
C PRO A 202 -22.56 4.81 7.32
N PRO A 203 -22.12 5.56 8.34
CA PRO A 203 -20.76 5.46 8.88
C PRO A 203 -20.53 4.19 9.73
N ARG A 204 -21.53 3.28 9.82
CA ARG A 204 -21.41 2.04 10.59
C ARG A 204 -20.35 1.14 9.92
N ALA A 205 -19.47 0.55 10.72
CA ALA A 205 -18.33 -0.21 10.22
C ALA A 205 -18.72 -1.34 9.25
N GLU A 206 -19.85 -2.01 9.49
CA GLU A 206 -20.32 -3.09 8.63
C GLU A 206 -20.78 -2.61 7.25
N ASP A 207 -21.51 -1.49 7.16
CA ASP A 207 -21.88 -0.89 5.87
C ASP A 207 -20.63 -0.48 5.09
N GLN A 208 -19.70 0.19 5.76
CA GLN A 208 -18.44 0.62 5.16
C GLN A 208 -17.67 -0.57 4.60
N LEU A 209 -17.56 -1.65 5.38
CA LEU A 209 -16.86 -2.87 4.96
C LEU A 209 -17.51 -3.48 3.71
N ARG A 210 -18.84 -3.67 3.74
CA ARG A 210 -19.58 -4.35 2.66
C ARG A 210 -19.68 -3.52 1.39
N VAL A 211 -19.85 -2.20 1.52
CA VAL A 211 -19.79 -1.28 0.38
C VAL A 211 -18.41 -1.33 -0.26
N ARG A 212 -17.32 -1.25 0.53
CA ARG A 212 -15.98 -1.37 -0.03
C ARG A 212 -15.76 -2.72 -0.72
N ALA A 213 -16.24 -3.82 -0.13
CA ALA A 213 -16.17 -5.15 -0.75
C ALA A 213 -16.85 -5.21 -2.12
N ALA A 214 -18.06 -4.64 -2.24
CA ALA A 214 -18.79 -4.54 -3.51
C ALA A 214 -18.04 -3.72 -4.57
N LEU A 215 -17.38 -2.64 -4.16
CA LEU A 215 -16.57 -1.82 -5.06
C LEU A 215 -15.29 -2.55 -5.48
N ILE A 216 -14.63 -3.26 -4.56
CA ILE A 216 -13.45 -4.08 -4.86
C ILE A 216 -13.75 -5.11 -5.95
N GLU A 217 -14.90 -5.79 -5.90
CA GLU A 217 -15.32 -6.74 -6.93
C GLU A 217 -15.30 -6.12 -8.33
N THR A 218 -15.76 -4.87 -8.47
CA THR A 218 -15.74 -4.15 -9.76
C THR A 218 -14.34 -3.70 -10.18
N MET A 219 -13.47 -3.37 -9.23
CA MET A 219 -12.10 -2.90 -9.50
C MET A 219 -11.12 -4.05 -9.77
N ALA A 220 -11.35 -5.22 -9.18
CA ALA A 220 -10.51 -6.41 -9.28
C ALA A 220 -10.72 -7.16 -10.62
N HIS A 221 -10.61 -6.42 -11.72
CA HIS A 221 -10.83 -6.90 -13.08
C HIS A 221 -9.96 -8.11 -13.44
N PRO A 222 -10.51 -9.15 -14.09
CA PRO A 222 -9.76 -10.38 -14.41
C PRO A 222 -8.58 -10.16 -15.38
N LEU A 223 -8.58 -9.05 -16.13
CA LEU A 223 -7.49 -8.73 -17.06
C LEU A 223 -6.28 -8.04 -16.41
N TRP A 224 -6.33 -7.67 -15.13
CA TRP A 224 -5.18 -7.07 -14.43
C TRP A 224 -3.85 -7.84 -14.63
N PRO A 225 -3.79 -9.18 -14.43
CA PRO A 225 -2.55 -9.93 -14.63
C PRO A 225 -2.02 -9.89 -16.07
N THR A 226 -2.89 -9.64 -17.05
CA THR A 226 -2.53 -9.54 -18.47
C THR A 226 -1.93 -8.19 -18.85
N LEU A 227 -1.88 -7.23 -17.92
CA LEU A 227 -1.27 -5.91 -18.10
C LEU A 227 0.21 -5.87 -17.67
N LEU A 228 0.70 -6.94 -17.05
CA LEU A 228 2.11 -7.08 -16.69
C LEU A 228 2.96 -7.38 -17.94
N GLY A 229 4.18 -6.85 -17.97
CA GLY A 229 5.10 -6.92 -19.11
C GLY A 229 4.92 -5.76 -20.11
N ASP A 230 5.29 -5.99 -21.38
CA ASP A 230 5.37 -4.96 -22.43
C ASP A 230 4.00 -4.60 -23.05
N ARG A 231 2.96 -4.61 -22.23
CA ARG A 231 1.59 -4.35 -22.70
C ARG A 231 1.41 -2.86 -22.94
N PRO A 232 0.83 -2.48 -24.09
CA PRO A 232 0.73 -1.08 -24.47
C PRO A 232 -0.29 -0.35 -23.59
N PRO A 233 -0.16 0.98 -23.41
CA PRO A 233 -1.03 1.77 -22.54
C PRO A 233 -2.51 1.71 -22.95
N GLU A 234 -2.82 1.47 -24.23
CA GLU A 234 -4.19 1.32 -24.73
C GLU A 234 -4.90 0.11 -24.11
N ALA A 235 -4.17 -0.98 -23.87
CA ALA A 235 -4.73 -2.16 -23.19
C ALA A 235 -5.12 -1.83 -21.74
N GLY A 236 -4.29 -1.04 -21.04
CA GLY A 236 -4.60 -0.53 -19.71
C GLY A 236 -5.79 0.41 -19.70
N THR A 237 -5.87 1.31 -20.68
CA THR A 237 -6.97 2.27 -20.85
C THR A 237 -8.31 1.56 -21.08
N MET A 238 -8.31 0.49 -21.88
CA MET A 238 -9.49 -0.35 -22.09
C MET A 238 -9.98 -0.98 -20.78
N VAL A 239 -9.07 -1.62 -20.01
CA VAL A 239 -9.40 -2.21 -18.71
C VAL A 239 -9.93 -1.14 -17.74
N ALA A 240 -9.31 0.04 -17.70
CA ALA A 240 -9.79 1.14 -16.87
C ALA A 240 -11.19 1.64 -17.27
N ASN A 241 -11.50 1.66 -18.57
CA ASN A 241 -12.82 2.06 -19.06
C ASN A 241 -13.91 1.07 -18.63
N GLU A 242 -13.64 -0.24 -18.71
CA GLU A 242 -14.55 -1.28 -18.24
C GLU A 242 -14.75 -1.18 -16.73
N ILE A 243 -13.67 -1.07 -15.95
CA ILE A 243 -13.74 -0.84 -14.50
C ILE A 243 -14.58 0.41 -14.20
N ARG A 244 -14.35 1.53 -14.90
CA ARG A 244 -15.08 2.78 -14.70
C ARG A 244 -16.58 2.61 -14.92
N GLN A 245 -16.99 1.90 -15.97
CA GLN A 245 -18.40 1.65 -16.27
C GLN A 245 -19.06 0.83 -15.15
N HIS A 246 -18.45 -0.30 -14.78
CA HIS A 246 -18.97 -1.17 -13.72
C HIS A 246 -18.97 -0.48 -12.35
N LEU A 247 -17.92 0.29 -12.04
CA LEU A 247 -17.82 1.04 -10.79
C LEU A 247 -18.90 2.11 -10.67
N ASN A 248 -19.18 2.86 -11.76
CA ASN A 248 -20.25 3.85 -11.76
C ASN A 248 -21.62 3.19 -11.57
N GLN A 249 -21.89 2.09 -12.28
CA GLN A 249 -23.12 1.32 -12.10
C GLN A 249 -23.27 0.84 -10.66
N LYS A 250 -22.20 0.29 -10.06
CA LYS A 250 -22.24 -0.20 -8.68
C LYS A 250 -22.44 0.94 -7.67
N ILE A 251 -21.87 2.12 -7.89
CA ILE A 251 -22.12 3.31 -7.07
C ILE A 251 -23.59 3.71 -7.10
N ASP A 252 -24.23 3.69 -8.28
CA ASP A 252 -25.65 4.02 -8.41
C ASP A 252 -26.55 2.95 -7.76
N GLU A 253 -26.18 1.67 -7.86
CA GLU A 253 -26.83 0.58 -7.13
C GLU A 253 -26.77 0.76 -5.61
N ILE A 254 -25.59 1.12 -5.07
CA ILE A 254 -25.39 1.39 -3.63
C ILE A 254 -26.24 2.59 -3.19
N ARG A 255 -26.27 3.66 -3.98
CA ARG A 255 -27.16 4.81 -3.73
C ARG A 255 -28.62 4.41 -3.70
N HIS A 256 -29.06 3.60 -4.66
CA HIS A 256 -30.44 3.12 -4.71
C HIS A 256 -30.76 2.25 -3.48
N HIS A 257 -29.86 1.35 -3.08
CA HIS A 257 -30.01 0.51 -1.90
C HIS A 257 -30.25 1.34 -0.64
N TYR A 258 -29.38 2.29 -0.32
CA TYR A 258 -29.50 3.07 0.93
C TYR A 258 -30.61 4.11 0.91
N ARG A 259 -31.08 4.56 -0.26
CA ARG A 259 -32.32 5.36 -0.36
C ARG A 259 -33.56 4.54 -0.01
N SER A 260 -33.62 3.30 -0.45
CA SER A 260 -34.78 2.42 -0.23
C SER A 260 -34.71 1.67 1.12
N HIS A 261 -33.51 1.42 1.63
CA HIS A 261 -33.25 0.56 2.78
C HIS A 261 -32.12 1.08 3.68
N SER A 262 -32.24 2.32 4.18
CA SER A 262 -31.18 2.99 4.95
C SER A 262 -30.65 2.23 6.16
N THR A 263 -31.43 1.31 6.74
CA THR A 263 -31.02 0.49 7.89
C THR A 263 -30.38 -0.84 7.52
N ARG A 264 -30.60 -1.35 6.30
CA ARG A 264 -30.09 -2.66 5.86
C ARG A 264 -28.69 -2.51 5.27
N VAL A 265 -27.80 -3.41 5.68
CA VAL A 265 -26.43 -3.48 5.15
C VAL A 265 -26.45 -3.86 3.67
N PHE A 266 -25.55 -3.28 2.88
CA PHE A 266 -25.39 -3.64 1.47
C PHE A 266 -24.98 -5.12 1.32
N PRO A 267 -25.67 -5.93 0.51
CA PRO A 267 -25.42 -7.38 0.43
C PRO A 267 -24.24 -7.68 -0.50
N ALA A 268 -23.02 -7.67 0.01
CA ALA A 268 -21.81 -8.00 -0.74
C ALA A 268 -20.91 -8.96 0.03
N ASP A 269 -20.29 -9.90 -0.70
CA ASP A 269 -19.30 -10.81 -0.13
C ASP A 269 -17.94 -10.14 -0.01
N VAL A 270 -17.19 -10.49 1.03
CA VAL A 270 -15.84 -9.98 1.22
C VAL A 270 -14.84 -10.84 0.45
N PRO A 271 -13.78 -10.26 -0.17
CA PRO A 271 -12.75 -11.01 -0.87
C PRO A 271 -12.04 -12.10 -0.04
N ASN A 272 -11.87 -11.88 1.26
CA ASN A 272 -11.19 -12.79 2.19
C ASN A 272 -12.13 -13.22 3.33
N PRO A 273 -13.03 -14.18 3.10
CA PRO A 273 -13.99 -14.63 4.11
C PRO A 273 -13.32 -15.30 5.32
N ASP A 274 -12.15 -15.94 5.13
CA ASP A 274 -11.39 -16.58 6.20
C ASP A 274 -10.97 -15.57 7.29
N ALA A 275 -10.67 -14.33 6.91
CA ALA A 275 -10.36 -13.27 7.87
C ALA A 275 -11.53 -12.95 8.82
N LEU A 276 -12.77 -13.01 8.32
CA LEU A 276 -13.96 -12.84 9.17
C LEU A 276 -14.10 -13.99 10.16
N GLN A 277 -13.90 -15.23 9.69
CA GLN A 277 -13.99 -16.41 10.54
C GLN A 277 -12.94 -16.41 11.66
N ILE A 278 -11.70 -16.01 11.34
CA ILE A 278 -10.63 -15.86 12.34
C ILE A 278 -11.00 -14.76 13.35
N ALA A 279 -11.48 -13.60 12.89
CA ALA A 279 -11.87 -12.51 13.76
C ALA A 279 -13.03 -12.88 14.71
N GLU A 280 -14.01 -13.62 14.23
CA GLU A 280 -15.12 -14.13 15.02
C GLU A 280 -14.67 -15.19 16.03
N SER A 281 -13.81 -16.12 15.62
CA SER A 281 -13.23 -17.14 16.50
C SER A 281 -12.44 -16.50 17.64
N ASN A 282 -11.63 -15.48 17.33
CA ASN A 282 -10.86 -14.73 18.33
C ASN A 282 -11.76 -13.94 19.28
N ARG A 283 -12.86 -13.35 18.78
CA ARG A 283 -13.83 -12.65 19.61
C ARG A 283 -14.52 -13.60 20.58
N SER A 284 -14.96 -14.76 20.10
CA SER A 284 -15.58 -15.79 20.92
C SER A 284 -14.62 -16.30 21.99
N ALA A 285 -13.34 -16.55 21.63
CA ALA A 285 -12.32 -16.94 22.59
C ALA A 285 -12.08 -15.86 23.67
N ALA A 286 -12.05 -14.59 23.29
CA ALA A 286 -11.87 -13.48 24.22
C ALA A 286 -13.05 -13.31 25.19
N LEU A 287 -14.29 -13.49 24.72
CA LEU A 287 -15.49 -13.47 25.57
C LEU A 287 -15.48 -14.64 26.56
N SER A 288 -15.17 -15.85 26.10
CA SER A 288 -15.04 -17.03 26.97
C SER A 288 -13.94 -16.85 28.03
N ALA A 289 -12.80 -16.25 27.67
CA ALA A 289 -11.72 -15.96 28.62
C ALA A 289 -12.14 -14.92 29.67
N ALA A 290 -12.90 -13.89 29.27
CA ALA A 290 -13.41 -12.88 30.20
C ALA A 290 -14.41 -13.48 31.20
N GLU A 291 -15.30 -14.37 30.75
CA GLU A 291 -16.23 -15.09 31.64
C GLU A 291 -15.53 -16.07 32.59
N ALA A 292 -14.39 -16.63 32.22
CA ALA A 292 -13.63 -17.52 33.09
C ALA A 292 -12.97 -16.78 34.26
N VAL A 293 -12.49 -15.54 34.02
CA VAL A 293 -11.90 -14.69 35.07
C VAL A 293 -12.95 -14.26 36.10
N ASP A 294 -14.20 -14.05 35.69
CA ASP A 294 -15.29 -13.66 36.60
C ASP A 294 -15.85 -14.84 37.42
N ARG A 295 -15.50 -16.08 37.06
CA ARG A 295 -15.86 -17.31 37.79
C ARG A 295 -14.79 -17.84 38.74
N GLU A 296 -13.62 -17.18 38.85
CA GLU A 296 -12.72 -17.45 39.97
C GLU A 296 -13.36 -16.91 41.25
N GLU A 297 -14.09 -17.78 41.96
CA GLU A 297 -14.67 -17.49 43.25
C GLU A 297 -13.62 -16.89 44.20
N PRO A 298 -13.98 -15.90 45.04
CA PRO A 298 -13.09 -15.41 46.08
C PRO A 298 -12.83 -16.58 47.04
N VAL A 299 -11.66 -17.21 46.91
CA VAL A 299 -11.21 -18.26 47.83
C VAL A 299 -11.16 -17.66 49.23
N ARG A 300 -12.24 -17.88 49.97
CA ARG A 300 -12.37 -17.57 51.38
C ARG A 300 -11.41 -18.49 52.13
N GLY A 301 -10.24 -17.92 52.45
CA GLY A 301 -9.46 -18.21 53.64
C GLY A 301 -8.91 -19.62 53.79
N THR A 302 -7.62 -19.77 53.47
CA THR A 302 -6.81 -20.82 54.12
C THR A 302 -5.39 -20.32 54.40
N ARG A 303 -5.18 -20.02 55.69
CA ARG A 303 -3.95 -20.06 56.52
C ARG A 303 -2.58 -20.07 55.82
N LEU A 304 -1.79 -19.05 56.19
CA LEU A 304 -0.32 -19.06 56.19
C LEU A 304 0.25 -20.31 56.89
N PRO A 305 1.18 -21.06 56.28
CA PRO A 305 2.18 -21.82 57.00
C PRO A 305 3.50 -21.05 57.08
N SER A 306 4.12 -21.22 58.24
CA SER A 306 5.34 -20.61 58.74
C SER A 306 6.59 -20.99 57.95
N ALA A 307 7.59 -20.12 58.06
CA ALA A 307 8.97 -20.31 57.60
C ALA A 307 9.56 -21.65 58.06
N GLY A 308 10.15 -22.38 57.12
CA GLY A 308 10.98 -23.55 57.35
C GLY A 308 12.05 -23.64 56.25
N ALA A 309 13.30 -23.49 56.66
CA ALA A 309 14.49 -23.64 55.83
C ALA A 309 14.70 -25.10 55.39
N GLY A 310 15.17 -25.32 54.16
CA GLY A 310 15.60 -26.65 53.71
C GLY A 310 15.76 -26.82 52.19
N ALA A 311 16.99 -26.61 51.74
CA ALA A 311 17.69 -27.09 50.54
C ALA A 311 16.98 -27.86 49.40
N SER A 312 17.37 -27.43 48.18
CA SER A 312 17.62 -28.18 46.94
C SER A 312 16.46 -28.86 46.18
N SER A 313 16.12 -28.32 45.01
CA SER A 313 16.42 -28.94 43.72
C SER A 313 15.95 -28.06 42.55
N GLN A 314 16.87 -27.87 41.59
CA GLN A 314 16.71 -27.53 40.18
C GLN A 314 15.30 -27.25 39.65
N LEU A 315 15.10 -26.04 39.11
CA LEU A 315 14.67 -25.81 37.71
C LEU A 315 14.97 -24.34 37.38
N ARG A 316 16.21 -24.10 36.93
CA ARG A 316 16.72 -22.78 36.54
C ARG A 316 16.54 -22.64 35.02
N PHE A 317 15.35 -22.27 34.59
CA PHE A 317 15.08 -21.85 33.23
C PHE A 317 14.19 -20.62 33.32
N LEU A 318 14.63 -19.50 32.72
CA LEU A 318 13.92 -18.23 32.54
C LEU A 318 14.16 -17.08 33.55
N ASP A 319 15.33 -16.99 34.18
CA ASP A 319 15.83 -15.68 34.68
C ASP A 319 16.64 -15.00 33.57
N GLY A 320 16.05 -13.99 32.91
CA GLY A 320 16.75 -13.16 31.93
C GLY A 320 15.91 -12.57 30.79
N LEU A 321 14.62 -12.89 30.68
CA LEU A 321 13.72 -12.23 29.72
C LEU A 321 12.98 -11.08 30.39
N ALA A 322 13.17 -9.87 29.85
CA ALA A 322 12.41 -8.69 30.26
C ALA A 322 10.90 -8.98 30.15
N PRO A 323 10.08 -8.57 31.13
CA PRO A 323 8.65 -8.81 31.08
C PRO A 323 8.04 -8.17 29.83
N ALA A 324 7.27 -8.95 29.07
CA ALA A 324 6.49 -8.50 27.91
C ALA A 324 5.35 -7.53 28.26
N ALA A 325 5.40 -6.89 29.43
CA ALA A 325 4.43 -5.93 29.93
C ALA A 325 4.38 -4.62 29.11
N GLY A 326 5.33 -4.40 28.19
CA GLY A 326 5.36 -3.23 27.29
C GLY A 326 4.76 -3.43 25.89
N ALA A 327 4.53 -4.67 25.45
CA ALA A 327 4.22 -4.95 24.03
C ALA A 327 2.75 -4.74 23.63
N ALA A 328 1.83 -4.58 24.59
CA ALA A 328 0.40 -4.48 24.32
C ALA A 328 -0.21 -3.06 24.40
N ARG A 329 0.59 -2.00 24.63
CA ARG A 329 0.04 -0.65 24.91
C ARG A 329 -0.07 0.32 23.74
N ARG A 330 0.29 -0.07 22.51
CA ARG A 330 0.04 0.76 21.32
C ARG A 330 -0.77 0.00 20.29
N ARG A 331 -2.09 0.04 20.44
CA ARG A 331 -2.98 -0.02 19.28
C ARG A 331 -2.59 1.13 18.35
N PRO A 332 -2.36 0.88 17.05
CA PRO A 332 -2.45 1.93 16.07
C PRO A 332 -3.83 2.56 16.20
N SER A 333 -3.88 3.85 16.56
CA SER A 333 -5.09 4.64 16.45
C SER A 333 -5.44 4.72 14.96
N LEU A 334 -6.28 3.80 14.49
CA LEU A 334 -7.00 3.97 13.23
C LEU A 334 -7.67 5.34 13.29
N GLY A 335 -7.28 6.22 12.36
CA GLY A 335 -7.58 7.63 12.38
C GLY A 335 -9.05 7.91 12.64
N GLN A 336 -9.35 8.48 13.81
CA GLN A 336 -10.53 9.31 13.94
C GLN A 336 -10.27 10.53 13.05
N GLY A 337 -10.97 10.57 11.90
CA GLY A 337 -10.88 11.68 10.96
C GLY A 337 -10.98 13.01 11.70
N ALA A 338 -9.88 13.73 11.70
CA ALA A 338 -9.85 15.10 12.18
C ALA A 338 -10.80 15.90 11.29
N ARG A 339 -11.96 16.28 11.85
CA ARG A 339 -12.80 17.31 11.26
C ARG A 339 -11.96 18.58 11.13
N PRO A 340 -11.78 19.16 9.93
CA PRO A 340 -11.31 20.53 9.87
C PRO A 340 -12.41 21.43 10.43
N GLN A 341 -12.10 22.12 11.54
CA GLN A 341 -12.90 23.25 12.00
C GLN A 341 -12.88 24.32 10.90
N GLY A 342 -14.07 24.75 10.51
CA GLY A 342 -14.27 25.80 9.51
C GLY A 342 -13.73 27.16 9.97
N GLY A 343 -13.10 27.84 9.01
CA GLY A 343 -12.69 29.24 9.03
C GLY A 343 -11.80 29.43 7.80
N SER A 344 -12.16 30.20 6.78
CA SER A 344 -12.56 31.60 6.86
C SER A 344 -13.11 32.08 5.50
N ALA A 345 -13.85 33.18 5.59
CA ALA A 345 -14.52 33.93 4.54
C ALA A 345 -13.78 34.06 3.19
N THR A 346 -14.54 33.85 2.10
CA THR A 346 -14.19 34.26 0.75
C THR A 346 -14.48 35.75 0.58
N PRO A 347 -13.53 36.60 0.16
CA PRO A 347 -13.85 37.93 -0.34
C PRO A 347 -14.32 37.84 -1.79
N THR A 348 -15.46 38.47 -2.06
CA THR A 348 -16.06 38.62 -3.39
C THR A 348 -15.14 39.43 -4.32
N PRO A 349 -14.75 38.92 -5.50
CA PRO A 349 -14.08 39.74 -6.49
C PRO A 349 -15.11 40.63 -7.21
N GLN A 350 -14.93 41.93 -7.02
CA GLN A 350 -15.68 43.02 -7.62
C GLN A 350 -15.46 43.04 -9.14
N ARG A 351 -16.56 42.91 -9.89
CA ARG A 351 -16.65 42.95 -11.35
C ARG A 351 -16.19 44.33 -11.87
N ARG A 352 -15.05 44.40 -12.54
CA ARG A 352 -14.61 45.61 -13.27
C ARG A 352 -15.26 45.65 -14.65
N ALA A 353 -15.88 46.79 -14.95
CA ALA A 353 -16.59 47.08 -16.18
C ALA A 353 -15.64 47.14 -17.39
N GLU A 354 -16.16 46.65 -18.51
CA GLU A 354 -15.57 46.68 -19.85
C GLU A 354 -15.45 48.12 -20.35
N GLY A 355 -14.24 48.48 -20.79
CA GLY A 355 -13.96 49.71 -21.52
C GLY A 355 -14.12 49.49 -23.02
N ARG A 356 -15.04 50.25 -23.60
CA ARG A 356 -15.24 50.52 -25.04
C ARG A 356 -13.96 51.08 -25.67
N TRP A 357 -13.60 50.60 -26.85
CA TRP A 357 -12.73 51.31 -27.79
C TRP A 357 -13.50 51.46 -29.11
N ASP A 358 -13.72 52.71 -29.50
CA ASP A 358 -13.87 53.15 -30.90
C ASP A 358 -12.47 53.55 -31.40
#